data_AF-A0A6L8TC96-F1
#
_entry.id   AF-A0A6L8TC96-F1
#
_cell.length_a   1.000
_cell.length_b   1.000
_cell.length_c   1.000
_cell.angle_alpha   90.00
_cell.angle_beta   90.00
_cell.angle_gamma   90.00
#
_symmetry.space_group_name_H-M   'P 1'
#
loop_
_entity.id
_entity.type
_entity.pdbx_description
1 polymer ?
#
loop_
_entity_poly.entity_id
_entity_poly.type
_entity_poly.pdbx_seq_one_letter_code
_entity_poly.pdbx_strand_id
1 'polypeptide(L)'
;MLFQKEKEDKNQINRLDQKRERRSRRAFFLLSPISRKTLSGKVSLCTFLKKASLTLETAMALPLFFFGVLTLLSFMDIYKVQTEHLTGLCQKAKEAGMYAYGAGGSGTETITLPDIYSYQPIGGLIPLPKIWFHNTVKVHTWNGVVYENGKDTVESQPMVYVTESGSVYHRKLGCSYLNLFVQQISGSSVKALKNAYGEKYQACELCSRGQEPAGVVYITKKSNRFHNRESCSALKRSVRMVKETEVSGEMSACGRCG
;
A
#
# COMPACT_ATOMS: atom_id res chain seq x y z
N MET A 1 10.01 39.31 -15.24
CA MET A 1 8.79 38.47 -15.34
C MET A 1 8.29 38.23 -13.93
N LEU A 2 7.22 38.93 -13.57
CA LEU A 2 6.62 38.99 -12.23
C LEU A 2 5.55 37.89 -12.12
N PHE A 3 5.72 36.94 -11.20
CA PHE A 3 4.65 36.02 -10.81
C PHE A 3 3.95 36.58 -9.57
N GLN A 4 2.72 37.06 -9.77
CA GLN A 4 1.78 37.43 -8.72
C GLN A 4 1.41 36.18 -7.91
N LYS A 5 1.61 36.26 -6.60
CA LYS A 5 1.15 35.30 -5.62
C LYS A 5 -0.32 35.60 -5.33
N GLU A 6 -1.24 34.84 -5.91
CA GLU A 6 -2.66 34.89 -5.54
C GLU A 6 -2.81 34.45 -4.09
N LYS A 7 -3.02 35.43 -3.21
CA LYS A 7 -3.48 35.25 -1.84
C LYS A 7 -4.98 35.00 -1.93
N GLU A 8 -5.37 33.74 -2.12
CA GLU A 8 -6.78 33.35 -1.91
C GLU A 8 -7.15 33.60 -0.44
N ASP A 9 -8.08 34.53 -0.29
CA ASP A 9 -8.39 35.22 0.94
C ASP A 9 -9.28 34.31 1.80
N LYS A 10 -8.68 33.64 2.81
CA LYS A 10 -9.35 32.70 3.73
C LYS A 10 -10.64 33.26 4.37
N ASN A 11 -10.79 34.58 4.41
CA ASN A 11 -11.99 35.26 4.86
C ASN A 11 -13.20 35.11 3.92
N GLN A 12 -13.00 34.94 2.61
CA GLN A 12 -14.09 34.73 1.66
C GLN A 12 -14.69 33.33 1.78
N ILE A 13 -13.87 32.31 2.01
CA ILE A 13 -14.31 30.92 2.19
C ILE A 13 -15.15 30.80 3.45
N ASN A 14 -14.70 31.37 4.57
CA ASN A 14 -15.48 31.41 5.82
C ASN A 14 -16.82 32.16 5.68
N ARG A 15 -16.87 33.22 4.86
CA ARG A 15 -18.14 33.93 4.58
C ARG A 15 -19.11 33.10 3.75
N LEU A 16 -18.63 32.28 2.82
CA LEU A 16 -19.47 31.41 2.00
C LEU A 16 -20.07 30.26 2.83
N ASP A 17 -19.27 29.63 3.70
CA ASP A 17 -19.75 28.57 4.60
C ASP A 17 -20.78 29.09 5.60
N GLN A 18 -20.56 30.26 6.18
CA GLN A 18 -21.52 30.87 7.12
C GLN A 18 -22.85 31.26 6.43
N LYS A 19 -22.81 31.61 5.13
CA LYS A 19 -24.02 31.89 4.33
C LYS A 19 -24.77 30.60 3.99
N ARG A 20 -24.07 29.48 3.77
CA ARG A 20 -24.67 28.16 3.50
C ARG A 20 -25.37 27.59 4.73
N GLU A 21 -24.78 27.77 5.91
CA GLU A 21 -25.36 27.34 7.18
C GLU A 21 -26.64 28.13 7.53
N ARG A 22 -26.68 29.44 7.23
CA ARG A 22 -27.90 30.25 7.37
C ARG A 22 -29.01 29.87 6.39
N ARG A 23 -28.70 29.38 5.19
CA ARG A 23 -29.68 28.86 4.23
C ARG A 23 -30.23 27.49 4.65
N SER A 24 -29.39 26.62 5.21
CA SER A 24 -29.81 25.33 5.78
C SER A 24 -30.74 25.53 6.99
N ARG A 25 -30.43 26.47 7.88
CA ARG A 25 -31.30 26.79 9.01
C ARG A 25 -32.65 27.39 8.59
N ARG A 26 -32.72 28.17 7.50
CA ARG A 26 -34.01 28.69 6.97
C ARG A 26 -34.86 27.63 6.27
N ALA A 27 -34.26 26.56 5.73
CA ALA A 27 -35.02 25.46 5.13
C ALA A 27 -35.71 24.56 6.18
N PHE A 28 -35.26 24.58 7.44
CA PHE A 28 -35.86 23.82 8.54
C PHE A 28 -37.04 24.52 9.26
N PHE A 29 -37.44 25.72 8.84
CA PHE A 29 -38.54 26.48 9.47
C PHE A 29 -39.85 26.54 8.63
N LEU A 30 -40.00 25.71 7.60
CA LEU A 30 -41.26 25.62 6.83
C LEU A 30 -42.25 24.55 7.33
N LEU A 31 -42.07 24.05 8.55
CA LEU A 31 -43.10 23.29 9.26
C LEU A 31 -43.54 24.12 10.46
N SER A 32 -44.63 24.86 10.27
CA SER A 32 -45.39 25.51 11.35
C SER A 32 -45.61 24.53 12.51
N PRO A 33 -45.44 24.94 13.78
CA PRO A 33 -45.77 24.06 14.89
C PRO A 33 -47.29 23.92 14.94
N ILE A 34 -47.81 22.76 14.53
CA ILE A 34 -49.17 22.37 14.89
C ILE A 34 -49.23 22.30 16.42
N SER A 35 -49.98 23.24 16.99
CA SER A 35 -50.33 23.32 18.40
C SER A 35 -50.87 21.97 18.88
N ARG A 36 -50.06 21.28 19.67
CA ARG A 36 -50.41 19.99 20.24
C ARG A 36 -51.26 20.26 21.48
N LYS A 37 -52.59 20.29 21.30
CA LYS A 37 -53.52 20.12 22.42
C LYS A 37 -53.20 18.79 23.09
N THR A 38 -52.97 18.85 24.40
CA THR A 38 -52.77 17.70 25.28
C THR A 38 -54.00 16.81 25.25
N LEU A 39 -53.95 15.70 24.54
CA LEU A 39 -54.89 14.60 24.68
C LEU A 39 -54.15 13.44 25.34
N SER A 40 -54.37 13.36 26.64
CA SER A 40 -54.08 12.21 27.48
C SER A 40 -54.81 10.99 26.90
N GLY A 41 -54.06 10.16 26.21
CA GLY A 41 -54.51 8.89 25.69
C GLY A 41 -53.28 8.01 25.59
N LYS A 42 -53.07 7.15 26.58
CA LYS A 42 -52.09 6.07 26.53
C LYS A 42 -52.49 5.15 25.38
N VAL A 43 -52.05 5.42 24.16
CA VAL A 43 -52.11 4.44 23.09
C VAL A 43 -50.87 3.57 23.22
N SER A 44 -50.98 2.61 24.13
CA SER A 44 -50.16 1.43 24.12
C SER A 44 -50.36 0.73 22.77
N LEU A 45 -49.29 0.60 21.98
CA LEU A 45 -49.27 -0.22 20.77
C LEU A 45 -49.49 -1.73 21.08
N CYS A 46 -49.59 -2.12 22.36
CA CYS A 46 -49.73 -3.50 22.80
C CYS A 46 -51.18 -3.98 22.97
N THR A 47 -52.22 -3.23 22.58
CA THR A 47 -53.62 -3.73 22.61
C THR A 47 -54.15 -4.27 21.28
N PHE A 48 -53.38 -4.20 20.18
CA PHE A 48 -53.79 -4.75 18.87
C PHE A 48 -53.38 -6.22 18.63
N LEU A 49 -52.52 -6.80 19.46
CA LEU A 49 -52.09 -8.20 19.36
C LEU A 49 -52.99 -9.13 20.19
N LYS A 50 -54.30 -9.11 19.94
CA LYS A 50 -55.20 -10.19 20.40
C LYS A 50 -55.14 -11.31 19.37
N LYS A 51 -54.57 -12.48 19.75
CA LYS A 51 -54.56 -13.77 19.02
C LYS A 51 -54.60 -13.62 17.49
N ALA A 52 -53.45 -13.33 16.89
CA ALA A 52 -53.29 -13.42 15.44
C ALA A 52 -53.22 -14.89 15.01
N SER A 53 -53.70 -15.22 13.81
CA SER A 53 -53.58 -16.58 13.27
C SER A 53 -52.11 -16.92 13.00
N LEU A 54 -51.74 -18.19 13.14
CA LEU A 54 -50.38 -18.71 12.87
C LEU A 54 -49.82 -18.29 11.49
N THR A 55 -50.71 -18.00 10.53
CA THR A 55 -50.39 -17.47 9.19
C THR A 55 -50.00 -15.98 9.18
N LEU A 56 -50.56 -15.14 10.05
CA LEU A 56 -50.24 -13.71 10.12
C LEU A 56 -48.89 -13.48 10.80
N GLU A 57 -48.60 -14.27 11.84
CA GLU A 57 -47.32 -14.21 12.55
C GLU A 57 -46.17 -14.61 11.62
N THR A 58 -46.35 -15.67 10.81
CA THR A 58 -45.36 -16.09 9.80
C THR A 58 -45.23 -15.10 8.64
N ALA A 59 -46.34 -14.47 8.20
CA ALA A 59 -46.33 -13.45 7.15
C ALA A 59 -45.56 -12.18 7.55
N MET A 60 -45.47 -11.83 8.84
CA MET A 60 -44.61 -10.74 9.33
C MET A 60 -43.20 -11.18 9.69
N ALA A 61 -43.02 -12.39 10.20
CA ALA A 61 -41.70 -12.90 10.61
C ALA A 61 -40.76 -13.09 9.41
N LEU A 62 -41.27 -13.58 8.27
CA LEU A 62 -40.45 -13.88 7.09
C LEU A 62 -39.84 -12.60 6.46
N PRO A 63 -40.59 -11.51 6.20
CA PRO A 63 -40.00 -10.25 5.72
C PRO A 63 -39.02 -9.63 6.71
N LEU A 64 -39.29 -9.70 8.03
CA LEU A 64 -38.37 -9.20 9.05
C LEU A 64 -37.06 -9.99 9.07
N PHE A 65 -37.13 -11.32 8.91
CA PHE A 65 -35.95 -12.17 8.82
C PHE A 65 -35.11 -11.83 7.59
N PHE A 66 -35.73 -11.75 6.40
CA PHE A 66 -35.01 -11.37 5.18
C PHE A 66 -34.46 -9.95 5.25
N PHE A 67 -35.19 -9.01 5.85
CA PHE A 67 -34.68 -7.66 6.11
C PHE A 67 -33.46 -7.69 7.03
N GLY A 68 -33.48 -8.51 8.09
CA GLY A 68 -32.33 -8.71 8.98
C GLY A 68 -31.11 -9.29 8.25
N VAL A 69 -31.30 -10.28 7.39
CA VAL A 69 -30.20 -10.85 6.58
C VAL A 69 -29.67 -9.80 5.58
N LEU A 70 -30.55 -9.05 4.92
CA LEU A 70 -30.18 -7.97 3.99
C LEU A 70 -29.41 -6.85 4.69
N THR A 71 -29.80 -6.46 5.91
CA THR A 71 -29.04 -5.45 6.67
C THR A 71 -27.66 -5.99 7.05
N LEU A 72 -27.54 -7.23 7.53
CA LEU A 72 -26.24 -7.85 7.83
C LEU A 72 -25.33 -7.94 6.60
N LEU A 73 -25.86 -8.34 5.44
CA LEU A 73 -25.11 -8.35 4.18
C LEU A 73 -24.63 -6.95 3.80
N SER A 74 -25.49 -5.94 3.91
CA SER A 74 -25.11 -4.55 3.62
C SER A 74 -24.03 -4.01 4.55
N PHE A 75 -24.05 -4.37 5.85
CA PHE A 75 -22.99 -4.01 6.79
C PHE A 75 -21.66 -4.68 6.44
N MET A 76 -21.70 -5.94 6.00
CA MET A 76 -20.52 -6.69 5.58
C MET A 76 -19.85 -6.03 4.37
N ASP A 77 -20.63 -5.60 3.39
CA ASP A 77 -20.12 -4.91 2.19
C ASP A 77 -19.56 -3.51 2.50
N ILE A 78 -20.23 -2.73 3.36
CA ILE A 78 -19.71 -1.44 3.84
C ILE A 78 -18.38 -1.65 4.56
N TYR A 79 -18.31 -2.66 5.44
CA TYR A 79 -17.10 -2.97 6.19
C TYR A 79 -15.93 -3.36 5.27
N LYS A 80 -16.18 -4.17 4.23
CA LYS A 80 -15.16 -4.49 3.22
C LYS A 80 -14.58 -3.23 2.59
N VAL A 81 -15.43 -2.36 2.04
CA VAL A 81 -14.97 -1.11 1.41
C VAL A 81 -14.20 -0.24 2.40
N GLN A 82 -14.68 -0.14 3.64
CA GLN A 82 -13.98 0.61 4.68
C GLN A 82 -12.59 0.03 4.99
N THR A 83 -12.46 -1.30 5.06
CA THR A 83 -11.17 -1.96 5.31
C THR A 83 -10.19 -1.81 4.14
N GLU A 84 -10.65 -1.91 2.90
CA GLU A 84 -9.82 -1.72 1.71
C GLU A 84 -9.26 -0.30 1.64
N HIS A 85 -10.13 0.71 1.82
CA HIS A 85 -9.70 2.11 1.87
C HIS A 85 -8.74 2.38 3.03
N LEU A 86 -9.03 1.88 4.24
CA LEU A 86 -8.19 2.10 5.41
C LEU A 86 -6.80 1.45 5.27
N THR A 87 -6.75 0.20 4.82
CA THR A 87 -5.47 -0.52 4.64
C THR A 87 -4.63 0.09 3.53
N GLY A 88 -5.25 0.46 2.39
CA GLY A 88 -4.58 1.16 1.30
C GLY A 88 -4.04 2.53 1.72
N LEU A 89 -4.81 3.30 2.48
CA LEU A 89 -4.38 4.59 3.02
C LEU A 89 -3.23 4.43 4.02
N CYS A 90 -3.30 3.43 4.90
CA CYS A 90 -2.24 3.13 5.86
C CYS A 90 -0.93 2.76 5.17
N GLN A 91 -0.98 1.97 4.10
CA GLN A 91 0.20 1.60 3.33
C GLN A 91 0.83 2.80 2.64
N LYS A 92 0.02 3.61 1.94
CA LYS A 92 0.49 4.86 1.31
C LYS A 92 1.08 5.83 2.33
N ALA A 93 0.44 5.95 3.50
CA ALA A 93 0.94 6.81 4.58
C ALA A 93 2.28 6.31 5.14
N LYS A 94 2.47 5.00 5.29
CA LYS A 94 3.75 4.40 5.71
C LYS A 94 4.84 4.61 4.67
N GLU A 95 4.56 4.38 3.40
CA GLU A 95 5.51 4.62 2.30
C GLU A 95 5.90 6.11 2.25
N ALA A 96 4.93 7.03 2.32
CA ALA A 96 5.19 8.45 2.40
C ALA A 96 6.03 8.84 3.63
N GLY A 97 5.74 8.23 4.80
CA GLY A 97 6.51 8.40 6.04
C GLY A 97 7.96 7.94 5.92
N MET A 98 8.24 6.91 5.13
CA MET A 98 9.59 6.42 4.86
C MET A 98 10.36 7.36 3.92
N TYR A 99 9.72 7.84 2.85
CA TYR A 99 10.38 8.71 1.86
C TYR A 99 10.54 10.16 2.32
N ALA A 100 9.76 10.62 3.29
CA ALA A 100 9.86 11.99 3.82
C ALA A 100 11.25 12.32 4.38
N TYR A 101 11.99 11.32 4.87
CA TYR A 101 13.38 11.48 5.30
C TYR A 101 14.30 12.01 4.19
N GLY A 102 14.12 11.53 2.95
CA GLY A 102 14.97 11.89 1.81
C GLY A 102 14.76 13.32 1.28
N ALA A 103 13.63 13.95 1.63
CA ALA A 103 13.28 15.28 1.13
C ALA A 103 13.98 16.44 1.89
N GLY A 104 14.86 16.14 2.86
CA GLY A 104 15.71 17.14 3.52
C GLY A 104 14.97 18.18 4.36
N GLY A 105 13.66 18.02 4.54
CA GLY A 105 12.84 18.88 5.37
C GLY A 105 12.96 18.48 6.84
N SER A 106 13.41 19.42 7.67
CA SER A 106 13.32 19.33 9.12
C SER A 106 11.90 18.90 9.56
N GLY A 107 11.79 17.67 10.10
CA GLY A 107 11.14 17.43 11.38
C GLY A 107 9.61 17.48 11.50
N THR A 108 8.82 17.06 10.50
CA THR A 108 7.44 16.66 10.84
C THR A 108 7.45 15.23 11.37
N GLU A 109 7.45 15.05 12.70
CA GLU A 109 7.40 13.73 13.36
C GLU A 109 6.24 12.85 12.89
N THR A 110 5.20 13.45 12.32
CA THR A 110 4.02 12.76 11.80
C THR A 110 3.58 13.34 10.47
N ILE A 111 3.13 12.46 9.57
CA ILE A 111 2.45 12.81 8.32
C ILE A 111 1.00 12.38 8.44
N THR A 112 0.09 13.25 8.00
CA THR A 112 -1.34 13.01 7.98
C THR A 112 -1.85 12.92 6.54
N LEU A 113 -2.50 11.81 6.19
CA LEU A 113 -3.12 11.61 4.88
C LEU A 113 -4.64 11.54 5.05
N PRO A 114 -5.40 12.48 4.45
CA PRO A 114 -6.85 12.38 4.36
C PRO A 114 -7.25 11.50 3.17
N ASP A 115 -8.31 10.70 3.35
CA ASP A 115 -9.01 10.00 2.27
C ASP A 115 -10.50 10.31 2.34
N ILE A 116 -11.08 10.64 1.19
CA ILE A 116 -12.49 10.99 1.04
C ILE A 116 -13.06 10.12 -0.07
N TYR A 117 -13.99 9.24 0.28
CA TYR A 117 -14.63 8.35 -0.67
C TYR A 117 -16.13 8.30 -0.45
N SER A 118 -16.87 8.01 -1.53
CA SER A 118 -18.31 7.85 -1.49
C SER A 118 -18.67 6.39 -1.69
N TYR A 119 -19.52 5.84 -0.82
CA TYR A 119 -20.08 4.50 -1.00
C TYR A 119 -21.54 4.59 -1.44
N GLN A 120 -21.90 3.75 -2.42
CA GLN A 120 -23.27 3.57 -2.87
C GLN A 120 -23.68 2.13 -2.57
N PRO A 121 -24.62 1.88 -1.65
CA PRO A 121 -25.09 0.54 -1.35
C PRO A 121 -25.73 -0.10 -2.60
N ILE A 122 -25.35 -1.34 -2.91
CA ILE A 122 -25.94 -2.12 -3.99
C ILE A 122 -27.00 -3.02 -3.36
N GLY A 123 -28.25 -2.56 -3.34
CA GLY A 123 -29.33 -3.17 -2.54
C GLY A 123 -30.73 -2.98 -3.10
N GLY A 124 -30.92 -3.25 -4.40
CA GLY A 124 -32.08 -3.94 -4.97
C GLY A 124 -33.51 -3.38 -4.96
N LEU A 125 -33.93 -2.44 -4.11
CA LEU A 125 -35.34 -1.97 -4.12
C LEU A 125 -35.55 -0.47 -3.89
N ILE A 126 -34.59 0.21 -3.27
CA ILE A 126 -34.66 1.65 -2.98
C ILE A 126 -33.29 2.25 -3.32
N PRO A 127 -33.19 3.22 -4.24
CA PRO A 127 -31.94 3.91 -4.51
C PRO A 127 -31.56 4.75 -3.28
N LEU A 128 -30.64 4.26 -2.46
CA LEU A 128 -30.11 5.00 -1.33
C LEU A 128 -29.14 6.10 -1.81
N PRO A 129 -29.15 7.28 -1.19
CA PRO A 129 -28.21 8.34 -1.53
C PRO A 129 -26.77 7.91 -1.25
N LYS A 130 -25.83 8.45 -2.02
CA LYS A 130 -24.39 8.25 -1.78
C LYS A 130 -24.00 8.79 -0.42
N ILE A 131 -23.32 7.96 0.37
CA ILE A 131 -22.79 8.31 1.69
C ILE A 131 -21.31 8.67 1.52
N TRP A 132 -20.91 9.81 2.07
CA TRP A 132 -19.53 10.28 2.04
C TRP A 132 -18.81 9.89 3.34
N PHE A 133 -17.64 9.27 3.20
CA PHE A 133 -16.78 8.90 4.30
C PHE A 133 -15.52 9.77 4.30
N HIS A 134 -15.14 10.23 5.48
CA HIS A 134 -13.91 10.98 5.72
C HIS A 134 -13.02 10.15 6.64
N ASN A 135 -11.88 9.70 6.13
CA ASN A 135 -10.87 8.99 6.89
C ASN A 135 -9.59 9.83 6.97
N THR A 136 -8.87 9.74 8.06
CA THR A 136 -7.58 10.40 8.21
C THR A 136 -6.64 9.49 8.96
N VAL A 137 -5.51 9.17 8.35
CA VAL A 137 -4.47 8.35 8.95
C VAL A 137 -3.29 9.25 9.30
N LYS A 138 -2.78 9.10 10.52
CA LYS A 138 -1.55 9.74 10.99
C LYS A 138 -0.49 8.66 11.17
N VAL A 139 0.68 8.84 10.57
CA VAL A 139 1.81 7.92 10.69
C VAL A 139 3.04 8.71 11.10
N HIS A 140 3.88 8.12 11.95
CA HIS A 140 5.17 8.70 12.29
C HIS A 140 6.13 8.59 11.10
N THR A 141 6.87 9.66 10.82
CA THR A 141 7.94 9.59 9.83
C THR A 141 9.07 8.71 10.30
N TRP A 142 9.77 8.08 9.35
CA TRP A 142 11.02 7.44 9.66
C TRP A 142 12.08 8.50 9.96
N ASN A 143 12.25 8.78 11.24
CA ASN A 143 13.37 9.55 11.74
C ASN A 143 14.47 8.52 11.96
N GLY A 144 15.35 8.32 10.98
CA GLY A 144 16.48 7.41 11.14
C GLY A 144 17.27 7.74 12.42
N VAL A 145 18.10 6.81 12.90
CA VAL A 145 19.07 7.13 13.94
C VAL A 145 20.11 8.05 13.32
N VAL A 146 20.00 9.35 13.58
CA VAL A 146 21.14 10.26 13.40
C VAL A 146 22.09 9.88 14.52
N TYR A 147 23.17 9.18 14.19
CA TYR A 147 24.32 9.16 15.06
C TYR A 147 24.82 10.60 15.08
N GLU A 148 24.39 11.37 16.08
CA GLU A 148 25.09 12.61 16.40
C GLU A 148 26.56 12.24 16.57
N ASN A 149 27.46 13.09 16.08
CA ASN A 149 28.88 13.04 16.46
C ASN A 149 29.04 13.42 17.95
N GLY A 150 28.30 12.74 18.83
CA GLY A 150 28.44 12.79 20.26
C GLY A 150 29.52 11.80 20.63
N LYS A 151 30.75 12.33 20.76
CA LYS A 151 31.82 12.01 21.72
C LYS A 151 31.98 10.59 22.32
N ASP A 152 31.42 9.56 21.73
CA ASP A 152 31.74 8.16 21.96
C ASP A 152 32.42 7.67 20.69
N THR A 153 33.69 7.35 20.80
CA THR A 153 34.54 6.79 19.75
C THR A 153 34.08 5.38 19.38
N VAL A 154 32.89 5.25 18.81
CA VAL A 154 32.53 4.09 18.00
C VAL A 154 32.88 4.49 16.59
N GLU A 155 34.08 4.12 16.15
CA GLU A 155 34.52 4.34 14.78
C GLU A 155 33.40 3.91 13.82
N SER A 156 32.89 4.86 13.03
CA SER A 156 32.02 4.55 11.90
C SER A 156 32.85 3.77 10.89
N GLN A 157 32.92 2.47 11.08
CA GLN A 157 33.70 1.59 10.23
C GLN A 157 32.93 1.41 8.91
N PRO A 158 33.58 1.65 7.76
CA PRO A 158 32.93 1.51 6.47
C PRO A 158 32.37 0.09 6.30
N MET A 159 31.13 0.00 5.82
CA MET A 159 30.47 -1.27 5.55
C MET A 159 30.70 -1.67 4.09
N VAL A 160 31.06 -2.93 3.88
CA VAL A 160 31.33 -3.52 2.57
C VAL A 160 30.39 -4.68 2.29
N TYR A 161 30.15 -4.93 1.00
CA TYR A 161 29.29 -5.99 0.49
C TYR A 161 30.14 -7.20 0.11
N VAL A 162 29.78 -8.36 0.64
CA VAL A 162 30.47 -9.64 0.41
C VAL A 162 29.45 -10.67 -0.04
N THR A 163 29.84 -11.51 -1.00
CA THR A 163 29.04 -12.67 -1.39
C THR A 163 29.47 -13.91 -0.63
N GLU A 164 28.56 -14.83 -0.32
CA GLU A 164 28.86 -16.04 0.47
C GLU A 164 30.04 -16.87 -0.06
N SER A 165 30.23 -16.92 -1.38
CA SER A 165 31.30 -17.66 -2.05
C SER A 165 32.36 -16.76 -2.70
N GLY A 166 32.33 -15.44 -2.44
CA GLY A 166 33.26 -14.50 -3.06
C GLY A 166 34.56 -14.35 -2.28
N SER A 167 35.66 -14.15 -3.00
CA SER A 167 36.98 -13.85 -2.43
C SER A 167 37.30 -12.34 -2.40
N VAL A 168 36.34 -11.52 -2.79
CA VAL A 168 36.47 -10.06 -2.93
C VAL A 168 35.31 -9.35 -2.26
N TYR A 169 35.61 -8.24 -1.60
CA TYR A 169 34.60 -7.33 -1.07
C TYR A 169 34.32 -6.16 -2.04
N HIS A 170 33.12 -5.61 -1.95
CA HIS A 170 32.62 -4.53 -2.80
C HIS A 170 32.16 -3.36 -1.94
N ARG A 171 32.53 -2.11 -2.25
CA ARG A 171 31.95 -0.93 -1.55
C ARG A 171 30.63 -0.45 -2.14
N LYS A 172 30.27 -0.89 -3.36
CA LYS A 172 29.05 -0.48 -4.08
C LYS A 172 28.17 -1.67 -4.43
N LEU A 173 26.89 -1.60 -4.04
CA LEU A 173 25.84 -2.56 -4.46
C LEU A 173 25.69 -2.65 -5.98
N GLY A 174 25.83 -1.51 -6.67
CA GLY A 174 25.73 -1.42 -8.13
C GLY A 174 26.96 -1.93 -8.90
N CYS A 175 27.93 -2.57 -8.23
CA CYS A 175 29.07 -3.12 -8.95
C CYS A 175 28.62 -4.19 -9.94
N SER A 176 29.06 -4.11 -11.20
CA SER A 176 28.70 -5.07 -12.25
C SER A 176 29.12 -6.53 -11.98
N TYR A 177 30.02 -6.75 -11.02
CA TYR A 177 30.40 -8.09 -10.56
C TYR A 177 29.46 -8.60 -9.46
N LEU A 178 28.82 -7.71 -8.72
CA LEU A 178 27.87 -8.04 -7.67
C LEU A 178 26.43 -8.11 -8.23
N ASN A 179 26.00 -7.06 -8.93
CA ASN A 179 24.70 -6.93 -9.57
C ASN A 179 24.78 -7.33 -11.06
N LEU A 180 24.45 -8.59 -11.34
CA LEU A 180 24.36 -9.11 -12.70
C LEU A 180 23.05 -8.67 -13.35
N PHE A 181 23.14 -8.13 -14.56
CA PHE A 181 21.97 -7.89 -15.38
C PHE A 181 21.49 -9.21 -16.01
N VAL A 182 20.34 -9.71 -15.52
CA VAL A 182 19.68 -10.92 -16.00
C VAL A 182 18.61 -10.56 -17.02
N GLN A 183 18.60 -11.24 -18.16
CA GLN A 183 17.60 -11.09 -19.20
C GLN A 183 16.73 -12.34 -19.26
N GLN A 184 15.42 -12.12 -19.37
CA GLN A 184 14.44 -13.16 -19.60
C GLN A 184 14.18 -13.25 -21.12
N ILE A 185 14.35 -14.44 -21.69
CA ILE A 185 14.17 -14.68 -23.13
C ILE A 185 13.36 -15.95 -23.36
N SER A 186 12.77 -16.09 -24.55
CA SER A 186 12.12 -17.33 -24.93
C SER A 186 13.14 -18.45 -25.14
N GLY A 187 12.82 -19.66 -24.69
CA GLY A 187 13.71 -20.83 -24.83
C GLY A 187 14.07 -21.17 -26.27
N SER A 188 13.15 -20.93 -27.20
CA SER A 188 13.37 -21.13 -28.64
C SER A 188 14.50 -20.26 -29.20
N SER A 189 14.69 -19.05 -28.66
CA SER A 189 15.69 -18.10 -29.14
C SER A 189 17.10 -18.38 -28.63
N VAL A 190 17.25 -19.16 -27.57
CA VAL A 190 18.52 -19.41 -26.87
C VAL A 190 19.55 -20.06 -27.79
N LYS A 191 19.11 -21.01 -28.64
CA LYS A 191 20.00 -21.75 -29.56
C LYS A 191 20.62 -20.84 -30.63
N ALA A 192 19.93 -19.76 -31.00
CA ALA A 192 20.39 -18.78 -31.99
C ALA A 192 21.20 -17.63 -31.37
N LEU A 193 20.96 -17.32 -30.09
CA LEU A 193 21.64 -16.25 -29.37
C LEU A 193 23.06 -16.65 -28.95
N LYS A 194 23.94 -15.65 -28.95
CA LYS A 194 25.32 -15.74 -28.47
C LYS A 194 25.55 -14.73 -27.36
N ASN A 195 26.45 -15.04 -26.44
CA ASN A 195 26.84 -14.12 -25.38
C ASN A 195 27.70 -12.97 -25.93
N ALA A 196 28.11 -12.04 -25.07
CA ALA A 196 28.94 -10.89 -25.45
C ALA A 196 30.31 -11.29 -26.05
N TYR A 197 30.75 -12.53 -25.83
CA TYR A 197 32.02 -13.08 -26.33
C TYR A 197 31.82 -13.99 -27.57
N GLY A 198 30.61 -14.11 -28.09
CA GLY A 198 30.31 -14.93 -29.26
C GLY A 198 30.08 -16.42 -28.99
N GLU A 199 30.03 -16.84 -27.72
CA GLU A 199 29.79 -18.22 -27.30
C GLU A 199 28.30 -18.55 -27.26
N LYS A 200 27.95 -19.82 -27.50
CA LYS A 200 26.57 -20.31 -27.40
C LYS A 200 26.20 -20.58 -25.94
N TYR A 201 24.93 -20.37 -25.61
CA TYR A 201 24.40 -20.68 -24.29
C TYR A 201 24.21 -22.20 -24.10
N GLN A 202 24.75 -22.72 -22.99
CA GLN A 202 24.66 -24.11 -22.56
C GLN A 202 23.78 -24.25 -21.32
N ALA A 203 23.26 -25.45 -21.07
CA ALA A 203 22.41 -25.69 -19.90
C ALA A 203 23.20 -25.51 -18.59
N CYS A 204 22.62 -24.81 -17.62
CA CYS A 204 23.20 -24.72 -16.29
C CYS A 204 23.17 -26.07 -15.57
N GLU A 205 24.31 -26.47 -14.99
CA GLU A 205 24.47 -27.75 -14.26
C GLU A 205 23.53 -27.88 -13.06
N LEU A 206 23.23 -26.79 -12.37
CA LEU A 206 22.43 -26.82 -11.14
C LEU A 206 20.93 -26.91 -11.41
N CYS A 207 20.41 -25.99 -12.24
CA CYS A 207 18.98 -25.84 -12.44
C CYS A 207 18.45 -26.57 -13.67
N SER A 208 19.26 -26.72 -14.72
CA SER A 208 18.82 -27.27 -16.00
C SER A 208 19.34 -28.68 -16.21
N ARG A 209 20.50 -29.07 -15.66
CA ARG A 209 21.04 -30.45 -15.66
C ARG A 209 21.00 -31.12 -17.05
N GLY A 210 21.34 -30.36 -18.10
CA GLY A 210 21.31 -30.84 -19.48
C GLY A 210 19.93 -30.86 -20.16
N GLN A 211 18.86 -30.42 -19.50
CA GLN A 211 17.54 -30.27 -20.11
C GLN A 211 17.51 -29.17 -21.16
N GLU A 212 16.60 -29.32 -22.13
CA GLU A 212 16.34 -28.29 -23.14
C GLU A 212 15.79 -26.99 -22.51
N PRO A 213 15.94 -25.85 -23.22
CA PRO A 213 15.39 -24.58 -22.76
C PRO A 213 13.87 -24.67 -22.54
N ALA A 214 13.41 -24.29 -21.35
CA ALA A 214 11.98 -24.15 -21.07
C ALA A 214 11.36 -23.00 -21.89
N GLY A 215 10.03 -22.82 -21.85
CA GLY A 215 9.35 -21.76 -22.60
C GLY A 215 9.97 -20.37 -22.37
N VAL A 216 10.38 -20.11 -21.12
CA VAL A 216 11.12 -18.91 -20.73
C VAL A 216 12.38 -19.32 -19.98
N VAL A 217 13.51 -18.71 -20.34
CA VAL A 217 14.79 -18.93 -19.67
C VAL A 217 15.47 -17.62 -19.30
N TYR A 218 16.40 -17.72 -18.37
CA TYR A 218 17.18 -16.60 -17.86
C TYR A 218 18.64 -16.73 -18.30
N ILE A 219 19.16 -15.67 -18.89
CA ILE A 219 20.55 -15.57 -19.33
C ILE A 219 21.19 -14.29 -18.81
N THR A 220 22.51 -14.26 -18.75
CA THR A 220 23.28 -13.03 -18.57
C THR A 220 24.20 -12.83 -19.76
N LYS A 221 24.46 -11.57 -20.14
CA LYS A 221 25.28 -11.26 -21.32
C LYS A 221 26.73 -11.77 -21.23
N LYS A 222 27.26 -11.88 -20.01
CA LYS A 222 28.64 -12.29 -19.75
C LYS A 222 28.81 -13.78 -19.46
N SER A 223 27.72 -14.52 -19.21
CA SER A 223 27.76 -15.96 -18.98
C SER A 223 27.50 -16.71 -20.28
N ASN A 224 27.93 -17.97 -20.33
CA ASN A 224 27.59 -18.93 -21.38
C ASN A 224 26.56 -19.97 -20.89
N ARG A 225 25.94 -19.78 -19.72
CA ARG A 225 24.92 -20.67 -19.17
C ARG A 225 23.53 -20.05 -19.25
N PHE A 226 22.53 -20.84 -19.65
CA PHE A 226 21.11 -20.49 -19.50
C PHE A 226 20.51 -21.21 -18.29
N HIS A 227 19.50 -20.60 -17.69
CA HIS A 227 18.83 -21.10 -16.50
C HIS A 227 17.33 -21.21 -16.73
N ASN A 228 16.74 -22.38 -16.47
CA ASN A 228 15.29 -22.58 -16.52
C ASN A 228 14.56 -22.03 -15.28
N ARG A 229 15.29 -21.74 -14.18
CA ARG A 229 14.74 -21.19 -12.94
C ARG A 229 15.44 -19.88 -12.56
N GLU A 230 14.66 -18.86 -12.23
CA GLU A 230 15.19 -17.59 -11.70
C GLU A 230 15.86 -17.76 -10.33
N SER A 231 15.43 -18.75 -9.54
CA SER A 231 15.93 -19.03 -8.20
C SER A 231 17.25 -19.83 -8.18
N CYS A 232 17.87 -20.07 -9.33
CA CYS A 232 19.13 -20.79 -9.39
C CYS A 232 20.24 -20.02 -8.64
N SER A 233 20.93 -20.69 -7.71
CA SER A 233 22.05 -20.12 -6.96
C SER A 233 23.26 -19.77 -7.83
N ALA A 234 23.40 -20.37 -9.02
CA ALA A 234 24.42 -19.93 -9.99
C ALA A 234 24.03 -18.62 -10.71
N LEU A 235 22.75 -18.24 -10.67
CA LEU A 235 22.23 -16.99 -11.26
C LEU A 235 22.14 -15.88 -10.22
N LYS A 236 21.65 -16.19 -9.01
CA LYS A 236 21.51 -15.26 -7.89
C LYS A 236 22.76 -15.31 -6.99
N ARG A 237 23.30 -14.15 -6.61
CA ARG A 237 24.33 -14.04 -5.57
C ARG A 237 23.69 -13.53 -4.28
N SER A 238 23.80 -14.31 -3.20
CA SER A 238 23.48 -13.87 -1.83
C SER A 238 24.54 -12.86 -1.39
N VAL A 239 24.12 -11.62 -1.12
CA VAL A 239 25.00 -10.53 -0.68
C VAL A 239 24.69 -10.22 0.78
N ARG A 240 25.73 -10.18 1.61
CA ARG A 240 25.68 -9.69 2.99
C ARG A 240 26.50 -8.42 3.15
N MET A 241 26.12 -7.60 4.12
CA MET A 241 26.84 -6.38 4.48
C MET A 241 27.65 -6.65 5.75
N VAL A 242 28.96 -6.36 5.70
CA VAL A 242 29.94 -6.69 6.75
C VAL A 242 30.84 -5.48 6.98
N LYS A 243 31.42 -5.31 8.16
CA LYS A 243 32.39 -4.24 8.42
C LYS A 243 33.66 -4.49 7.62
N GLU A 244 34.27 -3.43 7.07
CA GLU A 244 35.50 -3.55 6.27
C GLU A 244 36.67 -4.13 7.09
N THR A 245 36.73 -3.83 8.38
CA THR A 245 37.74 -4.33 9.33
C THR A 245 37.70 -5.85 9.52
N GLU A 246 36.52 -6.46 9.39
CA GLU A 246 36.35 -7.92 9.50
C GLU A 246 36.84 -8.64 8.23
N VAL A 247 36.93 -7.93 7.10
CA VAL A 247 37.11 -8.53 5.77
C VAL A 247 38.43 -8.16 5.10
N SER A 248 39.03 -7.02 5.47
CA SER A 248 40.23 -6.47 4.83
C SER A 248 41.49 -7.36 4.94
N GLY A 249 41.51 -8.31 5.89
CA GLY A 249 42.59 -9.29 6.03
C GLY A 249 42.37 -10.63 5.30
N GLU A 250 41.12 -11.00 4.99
CA GLU A 250 40.78 -12.29 4.39
C GLU A 250 40.46 -12.16 2.90
N MET A 251 39.86 -11.03 2.48
CA MET A 251 39.41 -10.82 1.12
C MET A 251 40.02 -9.57 0.52
N SER A 252 40.29 -9.63 -0.78
CA SER A 252 40.84 -8.49 -1.52
C SER A 252 39.74 -7.51 -1.93
N ALA A 253 40.12 -6.24 -2.15
CA ALA A 253 39.21 -5.24 -2.71
C ALA A 253 38.87 -5.59 -4.16
N CYS A 254 37.60 -5.46 -4.55
CA CYS A 254 37.20 -5.60 -5.94
C CYS A 254 37.89 -4.55 -6.83
N GLY A 255 38.57 -4.96 -7.90
CA GLY A 255 39.29 -4.02 -8.80
C GLY A 255 38.45 -2.93 -9.49
N ARG A 256 37.10 -2.98 -9.41
CA ARG A 256 36.20 -1.92 -9.93
C ARG A 256 35.59 -1.02 -8.86
N CYS A 257 35.43 -1.51 -7.64
CA CYS A 257 34.65 -0.82 -6.61
C CYS A 257 35.15 -1.06 -5.18
N GLY A 258 36.32 -1.68 -5.03
CA GLY A 258 37.08 -1.74 -3.79
C GLY A 258 37.79 -0.43 -3.55
#